data_AF-A0A1I4KUI4-F1
#
_entry.id   AF-A0A1I4KUI4-F1
#
_cell.length_a   1.000
_cell.length_b   1.000
_cell.length_c   1.000
_cell.angle_alpha   90.00
_cell.angle_beta   90.00
_cell.angle_gamma   90.00
#
_symmetry.space_group_name_H-M   'P 1'
#
loop_
_entity.id
_entity.type
_entity.pdbx_description
1 polymer ?
#
loop_
_entity_poly.entity_id
_entity_poly.type
_entity_poly.pdbx_seq_one_letter_code
_entity_poly.pdbx_strand_id
1 'polypeptide(L)' 'MELAFIILVVAILCAFAVVRELKTKNMFGVAFAAISVLVFGFFSIATLYWELIRPLFQS' A
#
# COMPACT_ATOMS: atom_id res chain seq x y z
N MET A 1 -15.59 2.16 4.49
CA MET A 1 -15.40 1.98 3.03
C MET A 1 -14.42 2.97 2.40
N GLU A 2 -14.53 4.29 2.58
CA GLU A 2 -13.65 5.25 1.86
C GLU A 2 -12.16 5.14 2.24
N LEU A 3 -11.87 4.86 3.51
CA LEU A 3 -10.50 4.70 4.02
C LEU A 3 -9.72 3.56 3.33
N ALA A 4 -10.40 2.45 3.00
CA ALA A 4 -9.78 1.30 2.34
C ALA A 4 -9.22 1.67 0.96
N PHE A 5 -10.01 2.42 0.17
CA PHE A 5 -9.61 2.87 -1.16
C PHE A 5 -8.51 3.92 -1.12
N ILE A 6 -8.57 4.87 -0.17
CA ILE A 6 -7.52 5.89 -0.01
C ILE A 6 -6.18 5.23 0.30
N ILE A 7 -6.13 4.29 1.25
CA ILE A 7 -4.90 3.59 1.62
C ILE A 7 -4.37 2.74 0.45
N LEU A 8 -5.26 2.14 -0.35
CA LEU A 8 -4.89 1.40 -1.57
C LEU A 8 -4.20 2.31 -2.59
N VAL A 9 -4.78 3.48 -2.89
CA VAL A 9 -4.19 4.44 -3.83
C VAL A 9 -2.83 4.92 -3.32
N VAL A 10 -2.71 5.23 -2.03
CA VAL A 10 -1.43 5.60 -1.41
C VAL A 10 -0.39 4.47 -1.55
N ALA A 11 -0.77 3.21 -1.31
CA ALA A 11 0.13 2.07 -1.46
C ALA A 11 0.66 1.92 -2.90
N ILE A 12 -0.19 2.12 -3.92
CA ILE A 12 0.21 2.11 -5.34
C ILE A 12 1.19 3.26 -5.64
N LEU A 13 0.92 4.46 -5.12
CA LEU A 13 1.82 5.61 -5.29
C LEU A 13 3.19 5.37 -4.64
N CYS A 14 3.23 4.77 -3.45
CA CYS A 14 4.47 4.37 -2.81
C CYS A 14 5.23 3.32 -3.64
N ALA A 15 4.54 2.36 -4.26
CA ALA A 15 5.19 1.36 -5.12
C ALA A 15 5.84 2.03 -6.34
N PHE A 16 5.17 3.01 -6.94
CA PHE A 16 5.73 3.82 -8.01
C PHE A 16 6.94 4.65 -7.53
N ALA A 17 6.88 5.20 -6.31
CA ALA A 17 7.99 5.94 -5.72
C ALA A 17 9.23 5.06 -5.53
N VAL A 18 9.08 3.80 -5.10
CA VAL A 18 10.20 2.84 -5.00
C VAL A 18 10.90 2.67 -6.34
N VAL A 19 10.14 2.43 -7.42
CA VAL A 19 10.69 2.26 -8.77
C VAL A 19 11.40 3.53 -9.26
N ARG A 20 10.82 4.70 -8.96
CA ARG A 20 11.40 6.00 -9.33
C ARG A 20 12.70 6.28 -8.57
N GLU A 21 12.72 6.00 -7.26
CA GLU A 21 13.87 6.18 -6.38
C GLU A 21 15.03 5.24 -6.74
N LEU A 22 14.72 4.00 -7.17
CA LEU A 22 15.72 3.07 -7.70
C LEU A 22 16.39 3.63 -8.95
N LYS A 23 15.61 4.27 -9.84
CA LYS A 23 16.14 4.90 -11.06
C LYS A 23 17.04 6.10 -10.77
N THR A 24 16.76 6.86 -9.70
CA THR A 24 17.58 8.01 -9.29
C THR A 24 18.79 7.64 -8.43
N LYS A 25 19.01 6.34 -8.17
CA LYS A 25 20.06 5.79 -7.29
C LYS A 25 20.06 6.33 -5.86
N ASN A 26 18.95 6.88 -5.38
CA ASN A 26 18.85 7.38 -4.02
C ASN A 26 18.49 6.23 -3.06
N MET A 27 19.50 5.51 -2.57
CA MET A 27 19.31 4.34 -1.71
C MET A 27 18.50 4.62 -0.44
N PHE A 28 18.61 5.84 0.11
CA PHE A 28 17.88 6.22 1.33
C PHE A 28 16.38 6.40 1.07
N GLY A 29 16.02 7.02 -0.05
CA GLY A 29 14.63 7.19 -0.45
C GLY A 29 14.00 5.89 -0.96
N VAL A 30 14.78 5.00 -1.58
CA VAL A 30 14.35 3.62 -1.87
C VAL A 30 13.96 2.89 -0.59
N ALA A 31 14.81 2.93 0.44
CA ALA A 31 14.54 2.25 1.71
C ALA A 31 13.27 2.82 2.38
N PHE A 32 13.13 4.14 2.43
CA PHE A 32 11.94 4.79 2.98
C PHE A 32 10.67 4.46 2.19
N ALA A 33 10.74 4.51 0.86
CA ALA A 33 9.62 4.18 -0.01
C ALA A 33 9.25 2.69 0.11
N ALA A 34 10.22 1.78 0.21
CA ALA A 34 9.98 0.35 0.34
C ALA A 34 9.29 0.01 1.68
N ILE A 35 9.74 0.63 2.78
CA ILE A 35 9.07 0.50 4.08
C ILE A 35 7.64 1.05 4.00
N SER A 36 7.46 2.20 3.35
CA SER A 36 6.14 2.80 3.16
C SER A 36 5.20 1.87 2.37
N VAL A 37 5.69 1.24 1.29
CA VAL A 37 4.92 0.22 0.53
C VAL A 37 4.53 -0.96 1.41
N LEU A 38 5.45 -1.46 2.25
CA LEU A 38 5.16 -2.56 3.15
C LEU A 38 4.07 -2.20 4.16
N VAL A 39 4.18 -1.05 4.82
CA VAL A 39 3.20 -0.61 5.82
C VAL A 39 1.85 -0.31 5.18
N PHE A 40 1.80 0.55 4.16
CA PHE A 40 0.53 0.92 3.52
C PHE A 40 -0.08 -0.23 2.72
N GLY A 41 0.73 -1.08 2.09
CA GLY A 41 0.25 -2.28 1.40
C GLY A 41 -0.37 -3.29 2.36
N PHE A 42 0.29 -3.56 3.50
CA PHE A 42 -0.24 -4.46 4.52
C PHE A 42 -1.56 -3.94 5.11
N PHE A 43 -1.61 -2.65 5.46
CA PHE A 43 -2.83 -2.02 5.97
C PHE A 43 -3.96 -1.99 4.92
N SER A 44 -3.63 -1.77 3.64
CA SER A 44 -4.61 -1.80 2.56
C SER A 44 -5.27 -3.17 2.42
N ILE A 45 -4.47 -4.24 2.41
CA ILE A 45 -4.97 -5.62 2.29
C ILE A 45 -5.82 -5.99 3.51
N ALA A 46 -5.36 -5.68 4.72
CA ALA A 46 -6.11 -5.95 5.95
C ALA A 46 -7.47 -5.24 5.97
N THR A 47 -7.51 -3.98 5.53
CA THR A 47 -8.75 -3.19 5.49
C THR A 47 -9.70 -3.72 4.43
N LEU A 48 -9.21 -4.04 3.22
CA LEU A 48 -10.02 -4.67 2.17
C LEU A 48 -10.56 -6.03 2.60
N TYR A 49 -9.74 -6.83 3.30
CA TYR A 49 -10.16 -8.13 3.79
C TYR A 49 -11.32 -8.01 4.80
N TRP A 50 -11.20 -7.08 5.75
CA TRP A 50 -12.20 -6.89 6.80
C TRP A 50 -13.51 -6.30 6.27
N GLU A 51 -13.43 -5.34 5.34
CA GLU A 51 -14.60 -4.60 4.88
C GLU A 51 -15.28 -5.23 3.66
N LEU A 52 -14.53 -5.87 2.76
CA LEU A 52 -15.09 -6.48 1.54
C LEU A 52 -15.20 -8.01 1.64
N ILE A 53 -14.14 -8.72 2.06
CA ILE A 53 -14.12 -10.18 2.05
C ILE A 53 -14.93 -10.78 3.20
N ARG A 54 -14.71 -10.32 4.44
CA ARG A 54 -15.33 -10.88 5.65
C ARG A 54 -16.87 -10.92 5.57
N PRO A 55 -17.59 -9.86 5.15
CA PRO A 55 -19.05 -9.92 5.03
C PRO A 55 -19.53 -10.82 3.88
N LEU A 56 -18.73 -10.98 2.81
CA LEU A 56 -19.07 -11.80 1.65
C LEU A 56 -19.07 -13.31 1.98
N PHE A 57 -18.20 -13.76 2.89
CA PHE A 57 -18.16 -15.14 3.36
C PHE A 57 -19.08 -15.43 4.55
N GLN A 58 -19.71 -14.40 5.13
CA GLN A 58 -20.69 -14.55 6.22
C GLN A 58 -22.15 -14.43 5.74
N SER A 59 -22.38 -14.41 4.43
CA SER A 59 -23.70 -14.39 3.79
C SER A 59 -24.17 -15.78 3.36
#